data_AF-A0A1I3NI52-F1
#
_entry.id   AF-A0A1I3NI52-F1
#
_cell.length_a   1.000
_cell.length_b   1.000
_cell.length_c   1.000
_cell.angle_alpha   90.00
_cell.angle_beta   90.00
_cell.angle_gamma   90.00
#
_symmetry.space_group_name_H-M   'P 1'
#
loop_
_entity.id
_entity.type
_entity.pdbx_description
1 polymer ?
#
loop_
_entity_poly.entity_id
_entity_poly.type
_entity_poly.pdbx_seq_one_letter_code
_entity_poly.pdbx_strand_id
1 'polypeptide(L)'
;MIKRALLTTILLNSVILIGIPAGHGFGIMIMFEIMSIPALIKTGINYQKDYPFESSLLIIALVSLIGKLISIVLLFSKDFSNKNIWMYIGLALMLIPLITVCFGAWNYEKYLFFLTLGSAIPFLMYLGRVIYLSNKQPNKS
;
A
#
# COMPACT_ATOMS: atom_id res chain seq x y z
N MET A 1 4.95 17.64 12.29
CA MET A 1 3.60 17.06 12.29
C MET A 1 3.38 16.12 11.10
N ILE A 2 3.62 16.56 9.86
CA ILE A 2 3.43 15.74 8.65
C ILE A 2 4.27 14.44 8.63
N LYS A 3 5.54 14.47 9.05
CA LYS A 3 6.39 13.27 9.16
C LYS A 3 5.78 12.18 10.06
N ARG A 4 5.17 12.56 11.19
CA ARG A 4 4.49 11.62 12.08
C ARG A 4 3.26 11.02 11.41
N ALA A 5 2.46 11.85 10.73
CA ALA A 5 1.30 11.37 9.96
C ALA A 5 1.73 10.39 8.86
N LEU A 6 2.79 10.70 8.10
CA LEU A 6 3.33 9.83 7.06
C LEU A 6 3.84 8.50 7.63
N LEU A 7 4.57 8.53 8.75
CA LEU A 7 4.99 7.31 9.46
C LEU A 7 3.79 6.45 9.87
N THR A 8 2.75 7.07 10.44
CA THR A 8 1.52 6.37 10.80
C THR A 8 0.82 5.81 9.56
N THR A 9 0.78 6.53 8.44
CA THR A 9 0.23 6.02 7.17
C THR A 9 0.96 4.77 6.70
N ILE A 10 2.30 4.74 6.75
CA ILE A 10 3.11 3.57 6.38
C ILE A 10 2.79 2.37 7.28
N LEU A 11 2.71 2.58 8.59
CA LEU A 11 2.39 1.52 9.55
C LEU A 11 0.97 0.98 9.35
N LEU A 12 0.00 1.88 9.17
CA LEU A 12 -1.40 1.49 8.95
C LEU A 12 -1.59 0.76 7.62
N ASN A 13 -0.89 1.16 6.56
CA ASN A 13 -0.89 0.40 5.30
C ASN A 13 -0.30 -1.01 5.49
N SER A 14 0.72 -1.14 6.34
CA SER A 14 1.40 -2.42 6.59
C SER A 14 0.56 -3.44 7.33
N VAL A 15 -0.45 -3.01 8.09
CA VAL A 15 -1.34 -3.90 8.87
C VAL A 15 -2.68 -4.17 8.20
N ILE A 16 -2.89 -3.71 6.96
CA ILE A 16 -4.10 -4.00 6.19
C ILE A 16 -4.22 -5.51 6.01
N LEU A 17 -5.39 -6.04 6.33
CA LEU A 17 -5.74 -7.43 6.10
C LEU A 17 -6.09 -7.61 4.62
N ILE A 18 -5.52 -8.63 4.00
CA ILE A 18 -5.76 -8.99 2.60
C ILE A 18 -6.37 -10.38 2.56
N GLY A 19 -7.55 -10.49 1.99
CA GLY A 19 -8.20 -11.78 1.75
C GLY A 19 -7.54 -12.57 0.61
N ILE A 20 -7.31 -13.86 0.83
CA ILE A 20 -6.77 -14.81 -0.16
C ILE A 20 -7.90 -15.77 -0.58
N PRO A 21 -8.44 -15.65 -1.82
CA PRO A 21 -9.56 -16.46 -2.28
C PRO A 21 -9.30 -17.97 -2.33
N ALA A 22 -8.18 -18.46 -2.87
CA ALA A 22 -7.99 -19.91 -3.04
C ALA A 22 -7.55 -20.62 -1.75
N GLY A 23 -7.03 -19.87 -0.77
CA GLY A 23 -6.61 -20.40 0.53
C GLY A 23 -7.67 -20.30 1.64
N HIS A 24 -8.83 -19.68 1.38
CA HIS A 24 -9.82 -19.30 2.41
C HIS A 24 -9.18 -18.63 3.64
N GLY A 25 -8.16 -17.80 3.40
CA GLY A 25 -7.29 -17.27 4.44
C GLY A 25 -7.12 -15.76 4.36
N PHE A 26 -6.46 -15.21 5.36
CA PHE A 26 -6.10 -13.79 5.43
C PHE A 26 -4.60 -13.67 5.62
N GLY A 27 -3.98 -12.75 4.89
CA GLY A 27 -2.64 -12.28 5.16
C GLY A 27 -2.65 -10.81 5.53
N ILE A 28 -1.51 -10.31 5.96
CA ILE A 28 -1.31 -8.89 6.24
C ILE A 28 -0.44 -8.31 5.11
N MET A 29 -0.72 -7.09 4.65
CA MET A 29 0.00 -6.43 3.54
C MET A 29 1.53 -6.58 3.63
N ILE A 30 2.12 -6.33 4.80
CA ILE A 30 3.58 -6.44 4.99
C ILE A 30 4.12 -7.86 4.75
N MET A 31 3.33 -8.90 5.03
CA MET A 31 3.74 -10.28 4.78
C MET A 31 3.91 -10.52 3.28
N PHE A 32 2.95 -10.06 2.47
CA PHE A 32 3.02 -10.19 1.01
C PHE A 32 4.13 -9.35 0.40
N GLU A 33 4.38 -8.16 0.95
CA GLU A 33 5.49 -7.30 0.52
C GLU A 33 6.85 -7.95 0.77
N ILE A 34 7.02 -8.63 1.90
CA ILE A 34 8.28 -9.34 2.20
C ILE A 34 8.40 -10.59 1.33
N MET A 35 7.31 -11.33 1.14
CA MET A 35 7.29 -12.56 0.31
C MET A 35 7.51 -12.28 -1.18
N SER A 36 7.11 -11.11 -1.66
CA SER A 36 7.18 -10.78 -3.07
C SER A 36 8.61 -10.55 -3.58
N ILE A 37 9.54 -10.09 -2.72
CA ILE A 37 10.96 -9.93 -3.07
C ILE A 37 11.62 -11.27 -3.45
N PRO A 38 11.66 -12.30 -2.58
CA PRO A 38 12.27 -13.58 -2.92
C PRO A 38 11.50 -14.29 -4.03
N ALA A 39 10.17 -14.14 -4.12
CA ALA A 39 9.40 -14.69 -5.22
C ALA A 39 9.83 -14.09 -6.58
N LEU A 40 9.96 -12.76 -6.67
CA LEU A 40 10.44 -12.09 -7.88
C LEU A 40 11.85 -12.56 -8.28
N ILE A 41 12.75 -12.72 -7.30
CA ILE A 41 14.14 -13.16 -7.57
C ILE A 41 14.18 -14.60 -8.09
N LYS A 42 13.37 -15.50 -7.51
CA LYS A 42 13.40 -16.93 -7.84
C LYS A 42 12.68 -17.25 -9.15
N THR A 43 11.49 -16.69 -9.35
CA THR A 43 10.60 -17.10 -10.46
C THR A 43 10.42 -16.01 -11.51
N GLY A 44 10.99 -14.82 -11.30
CA GLY A 44 10.69 -13.65 -12.12
C GLY A 44 9.24 -13.20 -11.99
N ILE A 45 8.77 -12.46 -13.00
CA ILE A 45 7.37 -12.07 -13.14
C ILE A 45 6.66 -13.19 -13.91
N ASN A 46 5.97 -14.08 -13.21
CA ASN A 46 5.28 -15.21 -13.84
C ASN A 46 3.77 -15.16 -13.53
N TYR A 47 2.97 -14.80 -14.53
CA TYR A 47 1.51 -14.71 -14.41
C TYR A 47 0.90 -16.09 -14.68
N GLN A 48 0.48 -16.78 -13.61
CA GLN A 48 -0.25 -18.04 -13.75
C GLN A 48 -1.71 -17.76 -14.10
N LYS A 49 -2.17 -18.36 -15.21
CA LYS A 49 -3.54 -18.16 -15.73
C LYS A 49 -4.62 -18.79 -14.84
N ASP A 50 -4.28 -19.83 -14.09
CA ASP A 50 -5.25 -20.60 -13.30
C ASP A 50 -5.66 -19.86 -12.01
N TYR A 51 -4.78 -18.99 -11.48
CA TYR A 51 -5.04 -18.14 -10.30
C TYR A 51 -4.54 -16.70 -10.54
N PRO A 52 -5.27 -15.91 -11.35
CA PRO A 52 -4.82 -14.59 -11.79
C PRO A 52 -4.73 -13.57 -10.64
N PHE A 53 -5.60 -13.68 -9.64
CA PHE A 53 -5.55 -12.81 -8.46
C PHE A 53 -4.34 -13.09 -7.58
N GLU A 54 -4.05 -14.36 -7.28
CA GLU A 54 -2.93 -14.71 -6.40
C GLU A 54 -1.58 -14.45 -7.07
N SER A 55 -1.49 -14.75 -8.36
CA SER A 55 -0.28 -14.46 -9.15
C SER A 55 -0.04 -12.95 -9.27
N SER A 56 -1.09 -12.13 -9.38
CA SER A 56 -0.95 -10.66 -9.39
C SER A 56 -0.73 -10.06 -7.99
N LEU A 57 -1.15 -10.74 -6.92
CA LEU A 57 -1.06 -10.24 -5.55
C LEU A 57 0.38 -9.93 -5.11
N LEU A 58 1.35 -10.75 -5.53
CA LEU A 58 2.78 -10.49 -5.24
C LEU A 58 3.29 -9.22 -5.93
N ILE A 59 2.86 -8.97 -7.17
CA ILE A 59 3.24 -7.76 -7.92
C ILE A 59 2.56 -6.53 -7.31
N ILE A 60 1.27 -6.67 -6.95
CA ILE A 60 0.52 -5.63 -6.25
C ILE A 60 1.22 -5.27 -4.93
N ALA A 61 1.67 -6.27 -4.18
CA ALA A 61 2.44 -6.06 -2.96
C ALA A 61 3.81 -5.39 -3.23
N LEU A 62 4.53 -5.75 -4.29
CA LEU A 62 5.77 -5.05 -4.67
C LEU A 62 5.54 -3.56 -4.94
N VAL A 63 4.47 -3.22 -5.65
CA VAL A 63 4.10 -1.82 -5.93
C VAL A 63 3.86 -1.06 -4.62
N SER A 64 3.14 -1.68 -3.67
CA SER A 64 2.93 -1.13 -2.32
C SER A 64 4.25 -0.90 -1.58
N LEU A 65 5.13 -1.90 -1.60
CA LEU A 65 6.44 -1.83 -0.97
C LEU A 65 7.29 -0.69 -1.54
N ILE A 66 7.30 -0.50 -2.87
CA ILE A 66 8.01 0.62 -3.51
C ILE A 66 7.47 1.97 -3.00
N GLY A 67 6.14 2.11 -2.91
CA GLY A 67 5.50 3.30 -2.32
C GLY A 67 5.93 3.58 -0.88
N LYS A 68 6.04 2.54 -0.06
CA LYS A 68 6.56 2.63 1.32
C LYS A 68 8.01 3.05 1.37
N LEU A 69 8.88 2.44 0.54
CA LEU A 69 10.30 2.78 0.50
C LEU A 69 10.51 4.25 0.14
N ILE A 70 9.80 4.76 -0.87
CA ILE A 70 9.82 6.19 -1.23
C ILE A 70 9.40 7.04 -0.02
N SER A 71 8.32 6.66 0.65
CA SER A 71 7.80 7.38 1.83
C SER A 71 8.77 7.35 3.01
N ILE A 72 9.48 6.24 3.22
CA ILE A 72 10.51 6.09 4.26
C ILE A 72 11.70 7.00 3.96
N VAL A 73 12.21 7.00 2.72
CA VAL A 73 13.31 7.89 2.31
C VAL A 73 12.93 9.37 2.51
N LEU A 74 11.67 9.72 2.28
CA LEU A 74 11.17 11.08 2.54
C LEU A 74 11.17 11.45 4.03
N LEU A 75 10.92 10.51 4.95
CA LEU A 75 10.98 10.78 6.39
C LEU A 75 12.36 11.28 6.83
N PHE A 76 13.43 10.76 6.23
CA PHE A 76 14.82 11.12 6.53
C PHE A 76 15.33 12.33 5.75
N SER A 77 14.54 12.88 4.82
CA SER A 77 14.92 14.09 4.08
C SER A 77 14.89 15.33 4.97
N LYS A 78 15.90 16.20 4.82
CA LYS A 78 16.00 17.51 5.52
C LYS A 78 14.87 18.45 5.07
N ASP A 79 14.69 18.64 3.76
CA ASP A 79 13.67 19.55 3.22
C ASP A 79 12.40 18.80 2.84
N PHE A 80 11.55 18.56 3.84
CA PHE A 80 10.29 17.85 3.64
C PHE A 80 9.28 18.66 2.82
N SER A 81 9.31 20.00 2.94
CA SER A 81 8.33 20.92 2.32
C SER A 81 8.46 21.05 0.80
N ASN A 82 9.64 20.76 0.22
CA ASN A 82 9.90 20.94 -1.22
C ASN A 82 9.75 19.64 -2.02
N LYS A 83 9.33 18.54 -1.37
CA LYS A 83 9.23 17.19 -1.96
C LYS A 83 7.81 16.67 -2.05
N ASN A 84 6.83 17.56 -2.17
CA ASN A 84 5.40 17.19 -2.21
C ASN A 84 5.08 16.17 -3.32
N ILE A 85 5.70 16.29 -4.50
CA ILE A 85 5.52 15.34 -5.62
C ILE A 85 5.91 13.90 -5.21
N TRP A 86 7.09 13.72 -4.61
CA TRP A 86 7.56 12.39 -4.18
C TRP A 86 6.66 11.79 -3.09
N MET A 87 6.15 12.62 -2.20
CA MET A 87 5.19 12.18 -1.18
C MET A 87 3.88 11.72 -1.83
N TYR A 88 3.34 12.46 -2.80
CA TYR A 88 2.15 12.04 -3.53
C TYR A 88 2.39 10.75 -4.32
N ILE A 89 3.55 10.59 -4.95
CA ILE A 89 3.93 9.35 -5.63
C ILE A 89 3.94 8.18 -4.63
N GLY A 90 4.60 8.33 -3.48
CA GLY A 90 4.64 7.30 -2.44
C GLY A 90 3.25 6.91 -1.93
N LEU A 91 2.38 7.90 -1.67
CA LEU A 91 1.00 7.68 -1.24
C LEU A 91 0.15 6.99 -2.32
N ALA A 92 0.27 7.42 -3.59
CA ALA A 92 -0.45 6.83 -4.70
C ALA A 92 -0.05 5.36 -4.92
N LEU A 93 1.25 5.06 -4.82
CA LEU A 93 1.77 3.69 -4.92
C LEU A 93 1.35 2.79 -3.75
N MET A 94 0.96 3.34 -2.59
CA MET A 94 0.32 2.57 -1.51
C MET A 94 -1.21 2.43 -1.70
N LEU A 95 -1.85 3.39 -2.38
CA LEU A 95 -3.30 3.41 -2.59
C LEU A 95 -3.75 2.52 -3.75
N ILE A 96 -3.03 2.52 -4.88
CA ILE A 96 -3.35 1.69 -6.06
C ILE A 96 -3.41 0.19 -5.69
N PRO A 97 -2.45 -0.36 -4.94
CA PRO A 97 -2.53 -1.73 -4.43
C PRO A 97 -3.79 -2.01 -3.63
N LEU A 98 -4.18 -1.12 -2.71
CA LEU A 98 -5.40 -1.30 -1.94
C LEU A 98 -6.64 -1.38 -2.85
N ILE A 99 -6.75 -0.48 -3.83
CA ILE A 99 -7.89 -0.46 -4.77
C ILE A 99 -7.93 -1.76 -5.59
N THR A 100 -6.79 -2.21 -6.11
CA THR A 100 -6.69 -3.44 -6.91
C THR A 100 -7.00 -4.69 -6.10
N VAL A 101 -6.51 -4.78 -4.85
CA VAL A 101 -6.86 -5.87 -3.93
C VAL A 101 -8.35 -5.87 -3.62
N CYS A 102 -8.94 -4.72 -3.31
CA CYS A 102 -10.38 -4.61 -3.06
C CYS A 102 -11.21 -5.02 -4.28
N PHE A 103 -10.84 -4.58 -5.48
CA PHE A 103 -11.55 -4.95 -6.71
C PHE A 103 -11.44 -6.45 -6.98
N GLY A 104 -10.25 -7.02 -6.81
CA GLY A 104 -10.07 -8.47 -6.89
C GLY A 104 -10.94 -9.20 -5.87
N ALA A 105 -10.84 -8.86 -4.58
CA ALA A 105 -11.63 -9.48 -3.52
C ALA A 105 -13.14 -9.40 -3.78
N TRP A 106 -13.64 -8.27 -4.29
CA TRP A 106 -15.06 -8.11 -4.66
C TRP A 106 -15.54 -9.14 -5.69
N ASN A 107 -14.70 -9.46 -6.67
CA ASN A 107 -15.03 -10.39 -7.74
C ASN A 107 -15.03 -11.86 -7.28
N TYR A 108 -14.31 -12.19 -6.20
CA TYR A 108 -14.26 -13.55 -5.64
C TYR A 108 -15.26 -13.74 -4.50
N GLU A 109 -15.19 -12.92 -3.45
CA GLU A 109 -16.02 -13.09 -2.26
C GLU A 109 -16.27 -11.76 -1.52
N LYS A 110 -17.55 -11.42 -1.33
CA LYS A 110 -17.96 -10.15 -0.68
C LYS A 110 -17.41 -10.00 0.73
N TYR A 111 -17.27 -11.11 1.48
CA TYR A 111 -16.74 -11.07 2.85
C TYR A 111 -15.27 -10.61 2.88
N LEU A 112 -14.44 -11.15 1.98
CA LEU A 112 -13.03 -10.76 1.85
C LEU A 112 -12.89 -9.28 1.50
N PHE A 113 -13.78 -8.76 0.64
CA PHE A 113 -13.84 -7.33 0.32
C PHE A 113 -14.11 -6.47 1.55
N PHE A 114 -15.17 -6.76 2.32
CA PHE A 114 -15.53 -5.95 3.50
C PHE A 114 -14.43 -5.97 4.55
N LEU A 115 -13.78 -7.10 4.75
CA LEU A 115 -12.69 -7.24 5.71
C LEU A 115 -11.44 -6.46 5.26
N THR A 116 -11.07 -6.57 3.99
CA THR A 116 -9.94 -5.81 3.42
C THR A 116 -10.20 -4.31 3.51
N LEU A 117 -11.35 -3.84 3.02
CA LEU A 117 -11.70 -2.43 3.04
C LEU A 117 -11.83 -1.90 4.46
N GLY A 118 -12.48 -2.65 5.36
CA GLY A 118 -12.65 -2.31 6.76
C GLY A 118 -11.32 -2.12 7.48
N SER A 119 -10.38 -3.04 7.29
CA SER A 119 -9.03 -2.93 7.86
C SER A 119 -8.21 -1.77 7.27
N ALA A 120 -8.55 -1.30 6.07
CA ALA A 120 -7.89 -0.19 5.41
C ALA A 120 -8.41 1.21 5.80
N ILE A 121 -9.55 1.31 6.50
CA ILE A 121 -10.12 2.60 6.93
C ILE A 121 -9.11 3.47 7.70
N PRO A 122 -8.37 2.95 8.71
CA PRO A 122 -7.37 3.75 9.41
C PRO A 122 -6.29 4.31 8.47
N PHE A 123 -5.83 3.51 7.51
CA PHE A 123 -4.88 3.93 6.49
C PHE A 123 -5.45 5.07 5.63
N LEU A 124 -6.68 4.94 5.14
CA LEU A 124 -7.33 5.97 4.31
C LEU A 124 -7.51 7.30 5.07
N MET A 125 -7.91 7.24 6.35
CA MET A 125 -8.02 8.43 7.20
C MET A 125 -6.68 9.15 7.34
N TYR A 126 -5.59 8.40 7.58
CA TYR A 126 -4.26 8.99 7.71
C TYR A 126 -3.67 9.45 6.38
N LEU A 127 -3.98 8.78 5.26
CA LEU A 127 -3.65 9.24 3.92
C LEU A 127 -4.27 10.63 3.66
N GLY A 128 -5.57 10.80 3.94
CA GLY A 128 -6.23 12.10 3.85
C GLY A 128 -5.60 13.16 4.75
N ARG A 129 -5.21 12.79 5.98
CA ARG A 129 -4.50 13.68 6.91
C ARG A 129 -3.14 14.14 6.38
N VAL A 130 -2.37 13.25 5.74
CA VAL A 130 -1.07 13.62 5.14
C VAL A 130 -1.28 14.62 4.01
N ILE A 131 -2.25 14.37 3.13
CA ILE A 131 -2.60 15.28 2.02
C ILE A 131 -3.00 16.66 2.58
N TYR A 132 -3.89 16.69 3.57
CA TYR A 132 -4.32 17.94 4.21
C TYR A 132 -3.15 18.73 4.80
N LEU A 133 -2.27 18.06 5.56
CA LEU A 133 -1.12 18.72 6.18
C LEU A 133 -0.10 19.21 5.15
N SER A 134 0.01 18.53 4.01
CA SER A 134 0.89 18.95 2.91
C SER A 134 0.42 20.24 2.28
N ASN A 135 -0.88 20.35 2.01
CA ASN A 135 -1.46 21.53 1.37
C ASN A 135 -1.55 22.74 2.31
N LYS A 136 -1.53 22.50 3.63
CA LYS A 136 -1.55 23.57 4.64
C LYS A 136 -0.16 24.18 4.91
N GLN A 137 0.93 23.50 4.56
CA GLN A 137 2.25 24.12 4.69
C GLN A 137 2.33 25.27 3.69
N PRO A 138 2.50 26.54 4.13
CA PRO A 138 2.68 27.63 3.20
C PRO A 138 3.91 27.29 2.37
N ASN A 139 3.74 27.28 1.04
CA ASN A 139 4.87 27.31 0.11
C ASN A 139 5.73 28.51 0.53
N LYS A 140 6.78 28.27 1.31
CA LYS A 140 7.86 29.22 1.47
C LYS A 140 8.65 29.11 0.17
N SER A 141 8.14 29.80 -0.84
CA SER A 141 8.91 30.21 -2.01
C SER A 141 10.01 31.16 -1.58
#